data_AF-A0A8B6CGB4-F1
#
_entry.id   AF-A0A8B6CGB4-F1
#
_cell.length_a   1.000
_cell.length_b   1.000
_cell.length_c   1.000
_cell.angle_alpha   90.00
_cell.angle_beta   90.00
_cell.angle_gamma   90.00
#
_symmetry.space_group_name_H-M   'P 1'
#
loop_
_entity.id
_entity.type
_entity.pdbx_description
1 polymer ?
#
loop_
_entity_poly.entity_id
_entity_poly.type
_entity_poly.pdbx_seq_one_letter_code
_entity_poly.pdbx_strand_id
1 'polypeptide(L)'
;MLNVLVLGHSYVEHLRRLCEDKGKPHKWEYPSNARGKVSVQMHGYPGATIKRLITEIESGLFVHYAPHVVICQIGSNDCSNLQFDETAFEKDLNTFIGACLSRGVAIVFMSVLQRSRFRVRLTPEIYNARRDVVNRMMLNKAVQNPLVFYFKPVNVYRKEYEALDGVHFTEKGKISRDNLYEAISTVLKDSNDKKRKFTQSIELQIALKNYDPQKDKRFSGTVKLKHIPRPKMKICILGDQVHCDQAKANDLPSMDTDSLKKLNKDKKLVKKLAKRYDGFLASDSIIKTIPRLLGPGLNKAGKFPIQVSHNESLVTKCEEQKATIKFQLKKVLCLAVCVGHVNMSPDELYSNISLSINFLVSLLKKNWQNVRALYIKGTMTPSQRIY
;
A
#
# COMPACT_ATOMS: atom_id res chain seq x y z
N MET A 1 6.41 -0.16 -46.73
CA MET A 1 5.69 0.08 -45.47
C MET A 1 5.89 -1.13 -44.59
N LEU A 2 6.47 -1.00 -43.39
CA LEU A 2 6.60 -2.12 -42.45
C LEU A 2 5.23 -2.41 -41.82
N ASN A 3 4.70 -3.62 -42.03
CA ASN A 3 3.45 -4.07 -41.41
C ASN A 3 3.75 -4.69 -40.04
N VAL A 4 3.23 -4.09 -38.97
CA VAL A 4 3.43 -4.60 -37.60
C VAL A 4 2.11 -5.16 -37.07
N LEU A 5 2.13 -6.43 -36.65
CA LEU A 5 1.00 -7.13 -36.03
C LEU A 5 1.23 -7.24 -34.52
N VAL A 6 0.25 -6.82 -33.71
CA VAL A 6 0.34 -6.87 -32.24
C VAL A 6 -0.65 -7.88 -31.68
N LEU A 7 -0.12 -8.93 -31.05
CA LEU A 7 -0.88 -9.99 -30.40
C LEU A 7 -0.86 -9.75 -28.87
N GLY A 8 -1.91 -9.10 -28.36
CA GLY A 8 -2.08 -8.76 -26.94
C GLY A 8 -2.46 -7.29 -26.71
N HIS A 9 -3.76 -6.98 -26.80
CA HIS A 9 -4.27 -5.61 -26.85
C HIS A 9 -4.13 -4.82 -25.54
N SER A 10 -4.54 -5.42 -24.42
CA SER A 10 -4.78 -4.66 -23.19
C SER A 10 -3.50 -4.13 -22.53
N TYR A 11 -2.37 -4.83 -22.63
CA TYR A 11 -1.12 -4.41 -22.00
C TYR A 11 -0.45 -3.23 -22.69
N VAL A 12 -0.44 -3.24 -24.03
CA VAL A 12 0.20 -2.20 -24.84
C VAL A 12 -0.54 -0.88 -24.66
N GLU A 13 -1.87 -0.92 -24.61
CA GLU A 13 -2.68 0.29 -24.43
C GLU A 13 -2.62 0.85 -23.01
N HIS A 14 -2.54 -0.01 -21.99
CA HIS A 14 -2.40 0.45 -20.60
C HIS A 14 -1.01 0.99 -20.27
N LEU A 15 0.06 0.38 -20.80
CA LEU A 15 1.41 0.95 -20.70
C LEU A 15 1.49 2.31 -21.40
N ARG A 16 0.87 2.46 -22.57
CA ARG A 16 0.84 3.72 -23.31
C ARG A 16 0.24 4.85 -22.46
N ARG A 17 -0.94 4.63 -21.88
CA ARG A 17 -1.59 5.61 -21.00
C ARG A 17 -0.71 6.01 -19.81
N LEU A 18 -0.02 5.04 -19.20
CA LEU A 18 0.88 5.29 -18.06
C LEU A 18 2.18 6.02 -18.44
N CYS A 19 2.69 5.80 -19.65
CA CYS A 19 3.86 6.52 -20.16
C CYS A 19 3.52 7.97 -20.57
N GLU A 20 2.30 8.21 -21.07
CA GLU A 20 1.81 9.55 -21.44
C GLU A 20 1.57 10.45 -20.21
N ASP A 21 1.14 9.89 -19.07
CA ASP A 21 0.82 10.66 -17.85
C ASP A 21 2.05 11.21 -17.08
N LYS A 22 3.29 10.77 -17.38
CA LYS A 22 4.44 10.98 -16.46
C LYS A 22 5.58 11.88 -16.93
N GLY A 23 5.40 12.76 -17.91
CA GLY A 23 6.25 13.94 -18.14
C GLY A 23 7.79 13.75 -18.22
N LYS A 24 8.28 12.51 -18.30
CA LYS A 24 9.69 12.14 -18.43
C LYS A 24 9.80 11.21 -19.63
N PRO A 25 10.76 11.44 -20.54
CA PRO A 25 10.89 10.68 -21.77
C PRO A 25 11.53 9.34 -21.43
N HIS A 26 10.75 8.40 -20.90
CA HIS A 26 11.05 7.01 -21.20
C HIS A 26 10.70 6.85 -22.67
N LYS A 27 11.73 6.95 -23.52
CA LYS A 27 11.65 6.68 -24.95
C LYS A 27 11.15 5.25 -25.13
N TRP A 28 9.83 5.09 -25.19
CA TRP A 28 9.28 4.19 -26.17
C TRP A 28 9.47 4.91 -27.50
N GLU A 29 10.59 4.64 -28.17
CA GLU A 29 10.63 4.91 -29.61
C GLU A 29 9.65 3.92 -30.24
N TYR A 30 8.38 4.31 -30.25
CA TYR A 30 7.44 3.74 -31.19
C TYR A 30 8.08 3.94 -32.58
N PRO A 31 7.84 3.07 -33.55
CA PRO A 31 7.96 3.44 -34.96
C PRO A 31 6.97 4.55 -35.39
N SER A 32 6.43 5.34 -34.44
CA SER A 32 5.66 6.56 -34.68
C SER A 32 6.54 7.72 -35.15
N ASN A 33 7.86 7.68 -34.90
CA ASN A 33 8.81 8.59 -35.54
C ASN A 33 9.04 8.27 -37.03
N ALA A 34 8.35 7.26 -37.57
CA ALA A 34 8.32 6.94 -38.98
C ALA A 34 6.93 7.14 -39.59
N ARG A 35 6.27 8.27 -39.28
CA ARG A 35 5.10 8.74 -40.05
C ARG A 35 5.48 8.81 -41.53
N GLY A 36 5.03 7.82 -42.31
CA GLY A 36 5.31 7.64 -43.72
C GLY A 36 6.02 6.34 -44.12
N LYS A 37 6.60 5.55 -43.19
CA LYS A 37 7.33 4.30 -43.53
C LYS A 37 6.80 3.02 -42.87
N VAL A 38 5.92 3.10 -41.88
CA VAL A 38 5.41 1.94 -41.10
C VAL A 38 3.88 1.98 -41.03
N SER A 39 3.22 0.87 -41.39
CA SER A 39 1.77 0.65 -41.27
C SER A 39 1.52 -0.30 -40.10
N VAL A 40 0.91 0.18 -39.02
CA VAL A 40 0.63 -0.65 -37.85
C VAL A 40 -0.83 -1.11 -37.93
N GLN A 41 -1.05 -2.41 -38.12
CA GLN A 41 -2.38 -3.01 -38.14
C GLN A 41 -2.61 -3.75 -36.82
N MET A 42 -3.45 -3.16 -35.97
CA MET A 42 -3.77 -3.72 -34.65
C MET A 42 -4.89 -4.75 -34.78
N HIS A 43 -4.57 -6.02 -34.55
CA HIS A 43 -5.57 -7.08 -34.45
C HIS A 43 -5.43 -7.77 -33.09
N GLY A 44 -6.24 -7.34 -32.13
CA GLY A 44 -6.18 -7.84 -30.76
C GLY A 44 -6.99 -9.12 -30.59
N TYR A 45 -6.34 -10.25 -30.31
CA TYR A 45 -7.00 -11.43 -29.75
C TYR A 45 -6.91 -11.36 -28.21
N PRO A 46 -7.93 -10.85 -27.50
CA PRO A 46 -7.89 -10.79 -26.04
C PRO A 46 -7.86 -12.20 -25.47
N GLY A 47 -6.79 -12.51 -24.73
CA GLY A 47 -6.70 -13.70 -23.89
C GLY A 47 -6.40 -15.02 -24.61
N ALA A 48 -5.84 -14.99 -25.82
CA ALA A 48 -5.42 -16.20 -26.53
C ALA A 48 -4.22 -16.90 -25.84
N THR A 49 -4.27 -18.24 -25.79
CA THR A 49 -3.13 -19.11 -25.45
C THR A 49 -2.24 -19.30 -26.68
N ILE A 50 -1.00 -19.76 -26.51
CA ILE A 50 -0.10 -20.05 -27.65
C ILE A 50 -0.78 -20.98 -28.66
N LYS A 51 -1.44 -22.03 -28.18
CA LYS A 51 -2.15 -22.99 -29.03
C LYS A 51 -3.17 -22.32 -29.95
N ARG A 52 -3.96 -21.39 -29.42
CA ARG A 52 -4.94 -20.64 -30.22
C ARG A 52 -4.25 -19.75 -31.25
N LEU A 53 -3.11 -19.13 -30.91
CA LEU A 53 -2.35 -18.33 -31.86
C LEU A 53 -1.77 -19.19 -33.00
N ILE A 54 -1.32 -20.41 -32.73
CA ILE A 54 -0.86 -21.35 -33.77
C ILE A 54 -2.00 -21.70 -34.73
N THR A 55 -3.18 -22.04 -34.21
CA THR A 55 -4.35 -22.34 -35.05
C THR A 55 -4.78 -21.16 -35.93
N GLU A 56 -4.68 -19.93 -35.41
CA GLU A 56 -4.99 -18.72 -36.19
C GLU A 56 -3.91 -18.42 -37.25
N ILE A 57 -2.65 -18.76 -36.97
CA ILE A 57 -1.58 -18.69 -37.96
C ILE A 57 -1.81 -19.69 -39.10
N GLU A 58 -2.28 -20.90 -38.76
CA GLU A 58 -2.64 -21.95 -39.72
C GLU A 58 -3.90 -21.61 -40.51
N SER A 59 -4.86 -20.89 -39.92
CA SER A 59 -6.10 -20.44 -40.60
C SER A 59 -5.91 -19.28 -41.59
N GLY A 60 -4.67 -18.78 -41.76
CA GLY A 60 -4.33 -17.81 -42.79
C GLY A 60 -4.10 -16.38 -42.31
N LEU A 61 -3.97 -16.14 -40.99
CA LEU A 61 -3.69 -14.80 -40.44
C LEU A 61 -2.46 -14.13 -41.07
N PHE A 62 -1.38 -14.87 -41.31
CA PHE A 62 -0.20 -14.30 -41.97
C PHE A 62 -0.35 -14.06 -43.48
N VAL A 63 -1.26 -14.79 -44.13
CA VAL A 63 -1.55 -14.62 -45.56
C VAL A 63 -2.39 -13.37 -45.79
N HIS A 64 -3.34 -13.08 -44.90
CA HIS A 64 -4.20 -11.90 -45.00
C HIS A 64 -3.48 -10.58 -44.66
N TYR A 65 -2.54 -10.60 -43.71
CA TYR A 65 -1.96 -9.36 -43.16
C TYR A 65 -0.51 -9.08 -43.59
N ALA A 66 0.22 -10.09 -44.10
CA ALA A 66 1.63 -10.00 -44.49
C ALA A 66 2.51 -9.16 -43.52
N PRO A 67 2.54 -9.48 -42.21
CA PRO A 67 3.31 -8.72 -41.25
C PRO A 67 4.81 -8.93 -41.45
N HIS A 68 5.58 -7.86 -41.29
CA HIS A 68 7.04 -7.89 -41.26
C HIS A 68 7.56 -8.05 -39.83
N VAL A 69 6.78 -7.60 -38.83
CA VAL A 69 7.11 -7.71 -37.40
C VAL A 69 5.86 -8.11 -36.62
N VAL A 70 6.03 -9.04 -35.67
CA VAL A 70 4.98 -9.51 -34.77
C VAL A 70 5.38 -9.22 -33.32
N ILE A 71 4.58 -8.44 -32.59
CA ILE A 71 4.79 -8.15 -31.16
C ILE A 71 3.81 -9.00 -30.36
N CYS A 72 4.33 -9.87 -29.48
CA CYS A 72 3.49 -10.78 -28.70
C CYS A 72 3.70 -10.63 -27.19
N GLN A 73 2.58 -10.55 -26.45
CA GLN A 73 2.56 -10.81 -25.02
C GLN A 73 2.06 -12.23 -24.75
N ILE A 74 2.98 -13.18 -24.67
CA ILE A 74 2.65 -14.60 -24.50
C ILE A 74 2.75 -15.01 -23.03
N GLY A 75 1.81 -15.81 -22.54
CA GLY A 75 2.03 -16.60 -21.31
C GLY A 75 1.26 -16.15 -20.07
N SER A 76 0.60 -14.99 -20.05
CA SER A 76 -0.18 -14.59 -18.87
C SER A 76 -1.37 -15.53 -18.58
N ASN A 77 -2.02 -16.03 -19.63
CA ASN A 77 -3.13 -16.98 -19.53
C ASN A 77 -2.67 -18.44 -19.47
N ASP A 78 -1.62 -18.80 -20.21
CA ASP A 78 -1.00 -20.13 -20.13
C ASP A 78 -0.46 -20.43 -18.72
N CYS A 79 0.22 -19.47 -18.08
CA CYS A 79 0.69 -19.60 -16.69
C CYS A 79 -0.45 -19.71 -15.66
N SER A 80 -1.65 -19.25 -16.02
CA SER A 80 -2.83 -19.30 -15.15
C SER A 80 -3.66 -20.59 -15.28
N ASN A 81 -3.32 -21.45 -16.25
CA ASN A 81 -3.97 -22.74 -16.43
C ASN A 81 -3.52 -23.74 -15.34
N LEU A 82 -4.45 -24.53 -14.82
CA LEU A 82 -4.19 -25.52 -13.77
C LEU A 82 -3.31 -26.67 -14.29
N GLN A 83 -3.48 -27.05 -15.55
CA GLN A 83 -2.71 -28.09 -16.27
C GLN A 83 -1.57 -27.50 -17.11
N PHE A 84 -0.80 -26.56 -16.54
CA PHE A 84 0.37 -26.02 -17.23
C PHE A 84 1.51 -27.04 -17.24
N ASP A 85 1.96 -27.43 -18.43
CA ASP A 85 3.12 -28.29 -18.68
C ASP A 85 4.19 -27.48 -19.42
N GLU A 86 5.38 -27.42 -18.84
CA GLU A 86 6.53 -26.68 -19.34
C GLU A 86 7.04 -27.23 -20.68
N THR A 87 7.03 -28.56 -20.83
CA THR A 87 7.55 -29.23 -22.04
C THR A 87 6.61 -29.03 -23.23
N ALA A 88 5.30 -29.13 -23.00
CA ALA A 88 4.29 -28.84 -23.99
C ALA A 88 4.33 -27.37 -24.43
N PHE A 89 4.49 -26.45 -23.48
CA PHE A 89 4.61 -25.01 -23.78
C PHE A 89 5.86 -24.70 -24.61
N GLU A 90 7.00 -25.32 -24.31
CA GLU A 90 8.22 -25.13 -25.10
C GLU A 90 8.05 -25.65 -26.54
N LYS A 91 7.40 -26.81 -26.73
CA LYS A 91 7.08 -27.34 -28.06
C LYS A 91 6.17 -26.40 -28.85
N ASP A 92 5.13 -25.87 -28.21
CA ASP A 92 4.22 -24.91 -28.83
C ASP A 92 4.95 -23.61 -29.18
N LEU A 93 5.83 -23.11 -28.30
CA LEU A 93 6.64 -21.92 -28.53
C LEU A 93 7.60 -22.08 -29.71
N ASN A 94 8.29 -23.22 -29.80
CA ASN A 94 9.17 -23.53 -30.94
C ASN A 94 8.40 -23.62 -32.25
N THR A 95 7.20 -24.21 -32.23
CA THR A 95 6.30 -24.30 -33.40
C THR A 95 5.87 -22.92 -33.87
N PHE A 96 5.49 -22.04 -32.93
CA PHE A 96 5.14 -20.65 -33.22
C PHE A 96 6.32 -19.87 -33.81
N ILE A 97 7.50 -19.97 -33.21
CA ILE A 97 8.71 -19.30 -33.71
C ILE A 97 9.06 -19.82 -35.11
N GLY A 98 9.04 -21.14 -35.31
CA GLY A 98 9.28 -21.76 -36.61
C GLY A 98 8.31 -21.28 -37.69
N ALA A 99 7.02 -21.17 -37.38
CA ALA A 99 5.99 -20.69 -38.30
C ALA A 99 6.11 -19.19 -38.66
N CYS A 100 6.74 -18.40 -37.80
CA CYS A 100 7.03 -16.98 -38.05
C CYS A 100 8.34 -16.82 -38.84
N LEU A 101 9.39 -17.55 -38.46
CA LEU A 101 10.71 -17.48 -39.10
C LEU A 101 10.69 -18.05 -40.51
N SER A 102 9.93 -19.11 -40.78
CA SER A 102 9.76 -19.67 -42.13
C SER A 102 9.13 -18.68 -43.12
N ARG A 103 8.45 -17.65 -42.62
CA ARG A 103 7.84 -16.57 -43.38
C ARG A 103 8.65 -15.26 -43.36
N GLY A 104 9.85 -15.27 -42.77
CA GLY A 104 10.74 -14.11 -42.68
C GLY A 104 10.25 -13.00 -41.74
N VAL A 105 9.37 -13.32 -40.79
CA VAL A 105 8.76 -12.34 -39.89
C VAL A 105 9.58 -12.21 -38.61
N ALA A 106 9.95 -10.99 -38.24
CA ALA A 106 10.64 -10.73 -36.97
C ALA A 106 9.66 -10.78 -35.78
N ILE A 107 10.09 -11.36 -34.66
CA ILE A 107 9.25 -11.57 -33.47
C ILE A 107 9.78 -10.71 -32.33
N VAL A 108 8.89 -10.03 -31.60
CA VAL A 108 9.20 -9.33 -30.35
C VAL A 108 8.38 -9.94 -29.22
N PHE A 109 9.04 -10.70 -28.34
CA PHE A 109 8.44 -11.22 -27.11
C PHE A 109 8.50 -10.18 -26.01
N MET A 110 7.38 -9.91 -25.36
CA MET A 110 7.36 -9.11 -24.15
C MET A 110 7.40 -9.98 -22.89
N SER A 111 8.14 -9.55 -21.88
CA SER A 111 8.21 -10.25 -20.59
C SER A 111 6.84 -10.36 -19.93
N VAL A 112 6.48 -11.54 -19.44
CA VAL A 112 5.28 -11.73 -18.59
C VAL A 112 5.52 -11.10 -17.23
N LEU A 113 4.54 -10.31 -16.78
CA LEU A 113 4.61 -9.62 -15.50
C LEU A 113 4.36 -10.53 -14.29
N GLN A 114 4.93 -10.14 -13.15
CA GLN A 114 4.57 -10.65 -11.85
C GLN A 114 3.13 -10.27 -11.48
N ARG A 115 2.38 -11.20 -10.88
CA ARG A 115 1.03 -10.94 -10.34
C ARG A 115 1.08 -10.84 -8.81
N SER A 116 0.36 -9.87 -8.25
CA SER A 116 0.25 -9.68 -6.79
C SER A 116 -1.08 -10.13 -6.19
N ARG A 117 -2.13 -10.30 -7.00
CA ARG A 117 -3.42 -10.87 -6.56
C ARG A 117 -3.93 -11.89 -7.55
N PHE A 118 -4.76 -12.82 -7.08
CA PHE A 118 -5.38 -13.84 -7.91
C PHE A 118 -6.88 -13.90 -7.67
N ARG A 119 -7.67 -13.97 -8.74
CA ARG A 119 -9.08 -14.35 -8.67
C ARG A 119 -9.17 -15.87 -8.77
N VAL A 120 -9.16 -16.50 -7.60
CA VAL A 120 -9.87 -17.75 -7.27
C VAL A 120 -9.25 -19.12 -7.69
N ARG A 121 -8.27 -19.24 -8.60
CA ARG A 121 -7.79 -20.59 -9.04
C ARG A 121 -6.35 -21.03 -8.73
N LEU A 122 -5.40 -20.12 -8.45
CA LEU A 122 -3.98 -20.46 -8.22
C LEU A 122 -3.35 -19.49 -7.20
N THR A 123 -2.34 -19.90 -6.45
CA THR A 123 -1.60 -18.97 -5.57
C THR A 123 -0.65 -18.08 -6.40
N PRO A 124 -0.42 -16.81 -6.01
CA PRO A 124 0.50 -15.91 -6.71
C PRO A 124 1.93 -16.47 -6.81
N GLU A 125 2.36 -17.26 -5.83
CA GLU A 125 3.68 -17.90 -5.79
C GLU A 125 3.87 -18.91 -6.92
N ILE A 126 2.91 -19.82 -7.12
CA ILE A 126 2.95 -20.83 -8.19
C ILE A 126 2.94 -20.14 -9.56
N TYR A 127 2.10 -19.11 -9.73
CA TYR A 127 2.06 -18.33 -10.97
C TYR A 127 3.41 -17.63 -11.25
N ASN A 128 3.97 -16.98 -10.24
CA ASN A 128 5.21 -16.23 -10.39
C ASN A 128 6.40 -17.16 -10.67
N ALA A 129 6.45 -18.35 -10.09
CA ALA A 129 7.44 -19.39 -10.41
C ALA A 129 7.34 -19.84 -11.88
N ARG A 130 6.13 -20.17 -12.36
CA ARG A 130 5.89 -20.54 -13.77
C ARG A 130 6.28 -19.41 -14.73
N ARG A 131 5.97 -18.17 -14.37
CA ARG A 131 6.36 -16.99 -15.15
C ARG A 131 7.88 -16.80 -15.23
N ASP A 132 8.65 -17.14 -14.19
CA ASP A 132 10.12 -17.11 -14.28
C ASP A 132 10.63 -18.10 -15.33
N VAL A 133 10.07 -19.30 -15.35
CA VAL A 133 10.42 -20.34 -16.32
C VAL A 133 10.09 -19.87 -17.75
N VAL A 134 8.86 -19.39 -17.98
CA VAL A 134 8.41 -18.91 -19.29
C VAL A 134 9.25 -17.73 -19.79
N ASN A 135 9.55 -16.75 -18.93
CA ASN A 135 10.41 -15.61 -19.30
C ASN A 135 11.84 -16.05 -19.62
N ARG A 136 12.38 -17.02 -18.88
CA ARG A 136 13.71 -17.59 -19.14
C ARG A 136 13.74 -18.33 -20.48
N MET A 137 12.72 -19.11 -20.79
CA MET A 137 12.57 -19.80 -22.07
C MET A 137 12.52 -18.80 -23.24
N MET A 138 11.70 -17.75 -23.15
CA MET A 138 11.62 -16.72 -24.19
C MET A 138 12.94 -15.97 -24.37
N LEU A 139 13.63 -15.65 -23.27
CA LEU A 139 14.94 -15.00 -23.33
C LEU A 139 15.98 -15.89 -24.02
N ASN A 140 16.04 -17.18 -23.69
CA ASN A 140 16.96 -18.13 -24.31
C ASN A 140 16.70 -18.26 -25.82
N LYS A 141 15.43 -18.29 -26.25
CA LYS A 141 15.07 -18.35 -27.67
C LYS A 141 15.37 -17.07 -28.44
N ALA A 142 15.31 -15.91 -27.78
CA ALA A 142 15.75 -14.64 -28.35
C ALA A 142 17.27 -14.57 -28.53
N VAL A 143 18.05 -15.15 -27.60
CA VAL A 143 19.53 -15.23 -27.75
C VAL A 143 19.92 -16.15 -28.92
N GLN A 144 19.14 -17.21 -29.16
CA GLN A 144 19.43 -18.20 -30.20
C GLN A 144 19.06 -17.74 -31.63
N ASN A 145 18.16 -16.78 -31.79
CA ASN A 145 17.64 -16.39 -33.11
C ASN A 145 17.78 -14.88 -33.34
N PRO A 146 18.48 -14.43 -34.41
CA PRO A 146 18.72 -13.00 -34.65
C PRO A 146 17.47 -12.20 -35.03
N LEU A 147 16.38 -12.88 -35.43
CA LEU A 147 15.08 -12.28 -35.76
C LEU A 147 14.08 -12.31 -34.59
N VAL A 148 14.51 -12.77 -33.41
CA VAL A 148 13.68 -12.85 -32.20
C VAL A 148 14.23 -11.90 -31.14
N PHE A 149 13.43 -10.91 -30.78
CA PHE A 149 13.78 -9.91 -29.78
C PHE A 149 13.00 -10.15 -28.49
N TYR A 150 13.66 -9.95 -27.34
CA TYR A 150 13.02 -10.00 -26.04
C TYR A 150 13.01 -8.60 -25.40
N PHE A 151 11.82 -8.10 -25.08
CA PHE A 151 11.63 -6.80 -24.47
C PHE A 151 11.17 -6.94 -23.00
N LYS A 152 11.98 -6.39 -22.09
CA LYS A 152 11.64 -6.27 -20.68
C LYS A 152 11.38 -4.80 -20.32
N PRO A 153 10.18 -4.43 -19.87
CA PRO A 153 9.90 -3.08 -19.44
C PRO A 153 10.71 -2.73 -18.19
N VAL A 154 11.37 -1.57 -18.20
CA VAL A 154 12.08 -1.00 -17.05
C VAL A 154 11.12 -0.06 -16.30
N ASN A 155 11.21 0.02 -14.97
CA ASN A 155 10.39 0.88 -14.09
C ASN A 155 8.90 0.52 -13.91
N VAL A 156 8.40 -0.50 -14.59
CA VAL A 156 7.01 -0.98 -14.44
C VAL A 156 6.78 -1.82 -13.16
N TYR A 157 7.87 -2.31 -12.55
CA TYR A 157 7.87 -3.23 -11.41
C TYR A 157 8.39 -2.61 -10.10
N ARG A 158 8.09 -1.34 -9.81
CA ARG A 158 8.42 -0.72 -8.51
C ARG A 158 7.26 -0.92 -7.52
N LYS A 159 7.54 -0.75 -6.21
CA LYS A 159 6.53 -0.78 -5.11
C LYS A 159 5.24 0.01 -5.39
N GLU A 160 5.27 0.95 -6.33
CA GLU A 160 4.20 1.85 -6.72
C GLU A 160 3.25 1.26 -7.80
N TYR A 161 3.70 0.26 -8.58
CA TYR A 161 2.94 -0.33 -9.68
C TYR A 161 2.97 -1.87 -9.59
N GLU A 162 1.80 -2.48 -9.45
CA GLU A 162 1.65 -3.94 -9.53
C GLU A 162 0.59 -4.30 -10.56
N ALA A 163 0.84 -5.38 -11.31
CA ALA A 163 -0.16 -5.95 -12.20
C ALA A 163 -1.12 -6.83 -11.40
N LEU A 164 -2.38 -6.40 -11.33
CA LEU A 164 -3.41 -7.06 -10.53
C LEU A 164 -3.74 -8.46 -11.10
N ASP A 165 -3.73 -8.58 -12.42
CA ASP A 165 -4.02 -9.79 -13.19
C ASP A 165 -3.06 -9.98 -14.37
N GLY A 166 -1.83 -9.45 -14.25
CA GLY A 166 -0.75 -9.63 -15.24
C GLY A 166 -0.88 -8.74 -16.47
N VAL A 167 -1.95 -7.95 -16.57
CA VAL A 167 -2.21 -7.08 -17.73
C VAL A 167 -2.64 -5.68 -17.28
N HIS A 168 -3.43 -5.57 -16.20
CA HIS A 168 -3.83 -4.27 -15.65
C HIS A 168 -2.91 -3.82 -14.51
N PHE A 169 -2.20 -2.72 -14.74
CA PHE A 169 -1.42 -2.03 -13.72
C PHE A 169 -2.32 -1.25 -12.79
N THR A 170 -2.09 -1.36 -11.49
CA THR A 170 -2.71 -0.47 -10.50
C THR A 170 -1.63 0.30 -9.75
N GLU A 171 -1.82 1.61 -9.64
CA GLU A 171 -1.09 2.41 -8.67
C GLU A 171 -1.46 1.95 -7.26
N LYS A 172 -0.45 1.67 -6.45
CA LYS A 172 -0.64 1.17 -5.10
C LYS A 172 -1.17 2.30 -4.22
N GLY A 173 -2.50 2.34 -4.12
CA GLY A 173 -3.26 3.25 -3.27
C GLY A 173 -4.37 3.92 -4.07
N LYS A 174 -5.63 3.80 -3.62
CA LYS A 174 -6.74 4.58 -4.21
C LYS A 174 -6.54 6.10 -4.11
N ILE A 175 -5.54 6.54 -3.35
CA ILE A 175 -5.22 7.93 -3.10
C ILE A 175 -3.99 8.25 -3.94
N SER A 176 -4.14 9.20 -4.86
CA SER A 176 -3.02 9.73 -5.63
C SER A 176 -1.99 10.34 -4.67
N ARG A 177 -0.72 10.02 -4.92
CA ARG A 177 0.40 10.60 -4.17
C ARG A 177 0.36 12.12 -4.29
N ASP A 178 0.15 12.63 -5.49
CA ASP A 178 0.19 14.07 -5.78
C ASP A 178 -0.93 14.81 -5.05
N ASN A 179 -2.15 14.26 -5.08
CA ASN A 179 -3.29 14.83 -4.33
C ASN A 179 -3.01 14.87 -2.82
N LEU A 180 -2.32 13.86 -2.28
CA LEU A 180 -1.98 13.83 -0.87
C LEU A 180 -0.89 14.86 -0.52
N TYR A 181 0.14 15.02 -1.35
CA TYR A 181 1.17 16.06 -1.17
C TYR A 181 0.59 17.46 -1.31
N GLU A 182 -0.31 17.68 -2.27
CA GLU A 182 -1.01 18.94 -2.45
C GLU A 182 -1.86 19.26 -1.22
N ALA A 183 -2.67 18.31 -0.74
CA ALA A 183 -3.49 18.50 0.46
C ALA A 183 -2.64 18.81 1.70
N ILE A 184 -1.52 18.11 1.90
CA ILE A 184 -0.58 18.38 3.00
C ILE A 184 0.01 19.79 2.86
N SER A 185 0.45 20.15 1.67
CA SER A 185 1.04 21.46 1.38
C SER A 185 0.06 22.59 1.64
N THR A 186 -1.21 22.43 1.24
CA THR A 186 -2.27 23.42 1.50
C THR A 186 -2.54 23.56 3.00
N VAL A 187 -2.63 22.46 3.75
CA VAL A 187 -2.82 22.51 5.21
C VAL A 187 -1.65 23.18 5.92
N LEU A 188 -0.41 22.96 5.46
CA LEU A 188 0.79 23.61 6.01
C LEU A 188 0.84 25.10 5.65
N LYS A 189 0.51 25.48 4.42
CA LYS A 189 0.39 26.88 3.98
C LYS A 189 -0.66 27.63 4.82
N ASP A 190 -1.88 27.10 4.91
CA ASP A 190 -2.97 27.68 5.71
C ASP A 190 -2.58 27.87 7.19
N SER A 191 -1.80 26.93 7.73
CA SER A 191 -1.30 27.00 9.10
C SER A 191 -0.24 28.08 9.30
N ASN A 192 0.59 28.33 8.28
CA ASN A 192 1.65 29.33 8.31
C ASN A 192 1.11 30.74 8.08
N ASP A 193 0.15 30.90 7.16
CA ASP A 193 -0.48 32.19 6.84
C ASP A 193 -1.19 32.78 8.06
N LYS A 194 -1.89 31.93 8.83
CA LYS A 194 -2.54 32.31 10.10
C LYS A 194 -1.83 31.68 11.28
N LYS A 195 -0.57 32.06 11.49
CA LYS A 195 0.27 31.55 12.59
C LYS A 195 -0.42 31.75 13.94
N ARG A 196 -0.53 30.67 14.71
CA ARG A 196 -1.16 30.65 16.04
C ARG A 196 -0.11 30.58 17.13
N LYS A 197 -0.47 30.99 18.35
CA LYS A 197 0.40 30.93 19.54
C LYS A 197 0.68 29.50 20.04
N PHE A 198 0.20 28.48 19.34
CA PHE A 198 0.43 27.07 19.65
C PHE A 198 0.68 26.26 18.38
N THR A 199 1.42 25.16 18.51
CA THR A 199 1.67 24.21 17.42
C THR A 199 0.40 23.41 17.13
N GLN A 200 -0.14 23.55 15.93
CA GLN A 200 -1.36 22.84 15.54
C GLN A 200 -1.06 21.36 15.28
N SER A 201 -2.03 20.51 15.64
CA SER A 201 -2.02 19.08 15.31
C SER A 201 -2.71 18.86 13.98
N ILE A 202 -2.19 17.93 13.18
CA ILE A 202 -2.77 17.48 11.92
C ILE A 202 -3.50 16.17 12.18
N GLU A 203 -4.79 16.15 11.83
CA GLU A 203 -5.72 15.07 12.04
C GLU A 203 -6.17 14.48 10.71
N LEU A 204 -6.23 13.15 10.67
CA LEU A 204 -6.89 12.38 9.63
C LEU A 204 -8.31 12.09 10.09
N GLN A 205 -9.28 12.60 9.35
CA GLN A 205 -10.70 12.33 9.55
C GLN A 205 -11.20 11.33 8.52
N ILE A 206 -11.95 10.34 8.97
CA ILE A 206 -12.48 9.27 8.13
C ILE A 206 -13.99 9.22 8.29
N ALA A 207 -14.70 9.18 7.17
CA ALA A 207 -16.12 8.88 7.12
C ALA A 207 -16.30 7.45 6.61
N LEU A 208 -16.87 6.57 7.44
CA LEU A 208 -17.28 5.23 7.03
C LEU A 208 -18.68 5.25 6.40
N LYS A 209 -18.93 4.35 5.45
CA LYS A 209 -20.26 4.06 4.87
C LYS A 209 -20.57 2.58 4.99
N ASN A 210 -21.86 2.25 4.91
CA ASN A 210 -22.36 0.87 4.87
C ASN A 210 -21.82 0.01 6.01
N TYR A 211 -21.70 0.63 7.19
CA TYR A 211 -21.21 0.00 8.40
C TYR A 211 -22.23 0.25 9.51
N ASP A 212 -22.69 -0.82 10.15
CA ASP A 212 -23.68 -0.74 11.23
C ASP A 212 -22.97 -1.05 12.57
N PRO A 213 -22.78 -0.07 13.48
CA PRO A 213 -22.07 -0.28 14.75
C PRO A 213 -22.76 -1.23 15.73
N GLN A 214 -23.98 -1.69 15.45
CA GLN A 214 -24.73 -2.68 16.22
C GLN A 214 -24.59 -4.09 15.63
N LYS A 215 -24.62 -4.23 14.31
CA LYS A 215 -24.53 -5.54 13.62
C LYS A 215 -23.10 -5.94 13.30
N ASP A 216 -22.25 -4.98 12.93
CA ASP A 216 -20.87 -5.24 12.55
C ASP A 216 -19.93 -5.23 13.77
N LYS A 217 -18.91 -6.09 13.71
CA LYS A 217 -17.90 -6.21 14.77
C LYS A 217 -17.07 -4.93 14.87
N ARG A 218 -17.25 -4.18 15.96
CA ARG A 218 -16.43 -3.00 16.27
C ARG A 218 -14.95 -3.38 16.28
N PHE A 219 -14.15 -2.62 15.54
CA PHE A 219 -12.71 -2.79 15.51
C PHE A 219 -12.02 -1.81 16.46
N SER A 220 -10.91 -2.29 17.03
CA SER A 220 -9.95 -1.47 17.77
C SER A 220 -8.57 -1.95 17.34
N GLY A 221 -7.80 -1.08 16.72
CA GLY A 221 -6.43 -1.35 16.28
C GLY A 221 -5.49 -0.26 16.75
N THR A 222 -4.25 -0.62 17.05
CA THR A 222 -3.18 0.33 17.37
C THR A 222 -2.08 0.19 16.33
N VAL A 223 -1.52 1.31 15.88
CA VAL A 223 -0.40 1.33 14.95
C VAL A 223 0.65 2.32 15.45
N LYS A 224 1.91 1.89 15.43
CA LYS A 224 3.07 2.73 15.73
C LYS A 224 3.42 3.53 14.47
N LEU A 225 3.36 4.85 14.56
CA LEU A 225 3.82 5.74 13.50
C LEU A 225 5.35 5.85 13.51
N LYS A 226 5.92 6.24 12.37
CA LYS A 226 7.36 6.45 12.26
C LYS A 226 7.82 7.73 12.95
N HIS A 227 7.04 8.80 12.79
CA HIS A 227 7.32 10.11 13.38
C HIS A 227 6.30 10.43 14.47
N ILE A 228 6.75 11.02 15.58
CA ILE A 228 5.94 11.25 16.78
C ILE A 228 4.90 12.37 16.53
N PRO A 229 3.60 12.07 16.45
CA PRO A 229 2.58 13.08 16.12
C PRO A 229 2.38 14.12 17.24
N ARG A 230 2.48 13.71 18.52
CA ARG A 230 2.21 14.55 19.70
C ARG A 230 3.39 14.56 20.67
N PRO A 231 4.40 15.43 20.48
CA PRO A 231 5.57 15.47 21.36
C PRO A 231 5.24 15.88 22.80
N LYS A 232 4.22 16.73 23.00
CA LYS A 232 3.78 17.26 24.31
C LYS A 232 2.87 16.31 25.11
N MET A 233 2.65 15.08 24.65
CA MET A 233 1.81 14.09 25.33
C MET A 233 2.41 13.75 26.70
N LYS A 234 1.60 13.88 27.76
CA LYS A 234 2.05 13.62 29.14
C LYS A 234 1.78 12.16 29.51
N ILE A 235 2.85 11.41 29.74
CA ILE A 235 2.81 10.00 30.12
C ILE A 235 3.22 9.88 31.58
N CYS A 236 2.37 9.24 32.39
CA CYS A 236 2.65 8.99 33.81
C CYS A 236 3.11 7.55 34.03
N ILE A 237 4.19 7.38 34.78
CA ILE A 237 4.76 6.07 35.11
C ILE A 237 4.19 5.61 36.46
N LEU A 238 3.65 4.41 36.51
CA LEU A 238 3.10 3.74 37.69
C LEU A 238 4.01 2.56 38.01
N GLY A 239 4.96 2.75 38.92
CA GLY A 239 6.10 1.84 39.03
C GLY A 239 6.55 1.59 40.46
N ASP A 240 7.38 0.56 40.60
CA ASP A 240 8.14 0.32 41.82
C ASP A 240 9.17 1.43 42.02
N GLN A 241 9.87 1.41 43.16
CA GLN A 241 10.88 2.41 43.51
C GLN A 241 11.92 2.62 42.40
N VAL A 242 12.43 1.53 41.81
CA VAL A 242 13.42 1.56 40.71
C VAL A 242 12.92 2.38 39.52
N HIS A 243 11.68 2.17 39.09
CA HIS A 243 11.10 2.90 37.96
C HIS A 243 10.71 4.33 38.33
N CYS A 244 10.35 4.57 39.59
CA CYS A 244 10.11 5.93 40.07
C CYS A 244 11.40 6.76 40.08
N ASP A 245 12.53 6.16 40.46
CA ASP A 245 13.83 6.83 40.49
C ASP A 245 14.37 7.07 39.07
N GLN A 246 14.24 6.09 38.18
CA GLN A 246 14.53 6.29 36.75
C GLN A 246 13.62 7.36 36.12
N ALA A 247 12.34 7.39 36.46
CA ALA A 247 11.42 8.42 35.96
C ALA A 247 11.81 9.81 36.45
N LYS A 248 12.16 9.96 37.74
CA LYS A 248 12.65 11.22 38.31
C LYS A 248 13.94 11.69 37.65
N ALA A 249 14.87 10.77 37.37
CA ALA A 249 16.11 11.10 36.66
C ALA A 249 15.88 11.60 35.22
N ASN A 250 14.75 11.24 34.60
CA ASN A 250 14.37 11.65 33.25
C ASN A 250 13.26 12.73 33.23
N ASP A 251 12.96 13.37 34.37
CA ASP A 251 11.89 14.37 34.52
C ASP A 251 10.50 13.90 34.08
N LEU A 252 10.22 12.60 34.19
CA LEU A 252 8.94 11.99 33.87
C LEU A 252 8.05 11.91 35.12
N PRO A 253 6.75 12.26 35.03
CA PRO A 253 5.85 12.17 36.17
C PRO A 253 5.65 10.71 36.56
N SER A 254 5.97 10.39 37.82
CA SER A 254 5.82 9.05 38.40
C SER A 254 4.88 9.04 39.60
N MET A 255 4.27 7.88 39.86
CA MET A 255 3.52 7.60 41.07
C MET A 255 3.93 6.23 41.62
N ASP A 256 4.19 6.21 42.91
CA ASP A 256 4.51 5.04 43.71
C ASP A 256 3.24 4.27 44.14
N THR A 257 3.45 3.07 44.67
CA THR A 257 2.37 2.18 45.12
C THR A 257 1.56 2.76 46.28
N ASP A 258 2.17 3.53 47.17
CA ASP A 258 1.46 4.12 48.32
C ASP A 258 0.60 5.31 47.89
N SER A 259 1.08 6.13 46.95
CA SER A 259 0.24 7.14 46.28
C SER A 259 -0.95 6.51 45.53
N LEU A 260 -0.75 5.32 44.93
CA LEU A 260 -1.84 4.57 44.29
C LEU A 260 -2.85 4.00 45.29
N LYS A 261 -2.41 3.54 46.48
CA LYS A 261 -3.30 3.10 47.56
C LYS A 261 -4.14 4.25 48.12
N LYS A 262 -3.58 5.46 48.24
CA LYS A 262 -4.32 6.66 48.67
C LYS A 262 -5.48 7.02 47.74
N LEU A 263 -5.42 6.61 46.47
CA LEU A 263 -6.51 6.80 45.50
C LEU A 263 -7.66 5.80 45.68
N ASN A 264 -7.54 4.81 46.58
CA ASN A 264 -8.51 3.81 47.06
C ASN A 264 -9.89 3.75 46.35
N LYS A 265 -9.91 3.45 45.04
CA LYS A 265 -11.13 3.41 44.20
C LYS A 265 -11.95 4.71 44.18
N ASP A 266 -11.36 5.81 44.60
CA ASP A 266 -12.02 7.09 44.78
C ASP A 266 -12.30 7.74 43.42
N LYS A 267 -13.53 7.57 42.93
CA LYS A 267 -13.90 7.83 41.54
C LYS A 267 -13.59 9.25 41.08
N LYS A 268 -13.66 10.24 41.98
CA LYS A 268 -13.38 11.65 41.67
C LYS A 268 -11.88 11.88 41.44
N LEU A 269 -11.03 11.35 42.31
CA LEU A 269 -9.57 11.50 42.22
C LEU A 269 -9.00 10.73 41.02
N VAL A 270 -9.46 9.50 40.80
CA VAL A 270 -9.06 8.69 39.62
C VAL A 270 -9.47 9.37 38.31
N LYS A 271 -10.66 9.99 38.26
CA LYS A 271 -11.09 10.76 37.08
C LYS A 271 -10.25 12.03 36.89
N LYS A 272 -9.79 12.67 37.97
CA LYS A 272 -8.89 13.84 37.90
C LYS A 272 -7.51 13.42 37.39
N LEU A 273 -6.98 12.29 37.84
CA LEU A 273 -5.72 11.72 37.36
C LEU A 273 -5.79 11.38 35.85
N ALA A 274 -6.85 10.67 35.44
CA ALA A 274 -7.06 10.28 34.04
C ALA A 274 -7.23 11.48 33.07
N LYS A 275 -7.61 12.65 33.58
CA LYS A 275 -7.69 13.90 32.80
C LYS A 275 -6.35 14.64 32.72
N ARG A 276 -5.48 14.49 33.72
CA ARG A 276 -4.17 15.17 33.78
C ARG A 276 -3.14 14.56 32.82
N TYR A 277 -3.17 13.24 32.66
CA TYR A 277 -2.22 12.50 31.83
C TYR A 277 -2.91 11.87 30.63
N ASP A 278 -2.21 11.81 29.50
CA ASP A 278 -2.72 11.26 28.24
C ASP A 278 -2.53 9.75 28.15
N GLY A 279 -1.43 9.23 28.72
CA GLY A 279 -1.08 7.82 28.77
C GLY A 279 -0.50 7.43 30.13
N PHE A 280 -0.52 6.12 30.40
CA PHE A 280 0.10 5.53 31.57
C PHE A 280 1.02 4.38 31.14
N LEU A 281 2.14 4.24 31.83
CA LEU A 281 3.02 3.08 31.78
C LEU A 281 3.02 2.43 33.16
N ALA A 282 3.04 1.11 33.23
CA ALA A 282 3.05 0.39 34.50
C ALA A 282 4.11 -0.71 34.50
N SER A 283 4.80 -0.86 35.63
CA SER A 283 5.75 -1.95 35.84
C SER A 283 5.04 -3.29 35.95
N ASP A 284 5.75 -4.35 35.56
CA ASP A 284 5.27 -5.75 35.60
C ASP A 284 4.70 -6.15 36.97
N SER A 285 5.31 -5.68 38.06
CA SER A 285 4.90 -5.95 39.44
C SER A 285 3.53 -5.35 39.77
N ILE A 286 3.21 -4.17 39.23
CA ILE A 286 2.05 -3.36 39.67
C ILE A 286 0.86 -3.54 38.72
N ILE A 287 1.07 -3.87 37.45
CA ILE A 287 0.00 -3.91 36.43
C ILE A 287 -1.20 -4.81 36.83
N LYS A 288 -0.95 -5.92 37.51
CA LYS A 288 -1.99 -6.84 38.01
C LYS A 288 -2.82 -6.25 39.15
N THR A 289 -2.24 -5.35 39.94
CA THR A 289 -2.90 -4.73 41.10
C THR A 289 -3.70 -3.48 40.74
N ILE A 290 -3.38 -2.83 39.61
CA ILE A 290 -4.02 -1.59 39.13
C ILE A 290 -5.55 -1.68 39.06
N PRO A 291 -6.17 -2.73 38.48
CA PRO A 291 -7.63 -2.86 38.48
C PRO A 291 -8.25 -2.89 39.88
N ARG A 292 -7.54 -3.47 40.86
CA ARG A 292 -7.99 -3.57 42.25
C ARG A 292 -7.88 -2.24 43.00
N LEU A 293 -6.79 -1.50 42.78
CA LEU A 293 -6.47 -0.24 43.47
C LEU A 293 -7.24 0.96 42.90
N LEU A 294 -7.27 1.11 41.57
CA LEU A 294 -7.87 2.27 40.88
C LEU A 294 -9.30 1.99 40.40
N GLY A 295 -9.74 0.74 40.47
CA GLY A 295 -11.04 0.31 39.94
C GLY A 295 -11.15 0.49 38.42
N PRO A 296 -12.37 0.46 37.86
CA PRO A 296 -12.59 0.55 36.42
C PRO A 296 -12.36 1.97 35.84
N GLY A 297 -11.91 2.95 36.65
CA GLY A 297 -11.82 4.36 36.27
C GLY A 297 -10.92 4.62 35.07
N LEU A 298 -9.71 4.04 35.06
CA LEU A 298 -8.76 4.17 33.95
C LEU A 298 -9.22 3.42 32.68
N ASN A 299 -9.80 2.23 32.86
CA ASN A 299 -10.30 1.43 31.74
C ASN A 299 -11.50 2.11 31.06
N LYS A 300 -12.42 2.69 31.84
CA LYS A 300 -13.55 3.46 31.32
C LYS A 300 -13.10 4.72 30.56
N ALA A 301 -11.96 5.30 30.94
CA ALA A 301 -11.34 6.40 30.22
C ALA A 301 -10.58 5.93 28.94
N GLY A 302 -10.41 4.62 28.74
CA GLY A 302 -9.67 4.05 27.62
C GLY A 302 -8.16 4.21 27.73
N LYS A 303 -7.64 4.54 28.91
CA LYS A 303 -6.23 4.83 29.21
C LYS A 303 -5.64 3.76 30.14
N PHE A 304 -5.86 2.50 29.80
CA PHE A 304 -5.25 1.43 30.59
C PHE A 304 -3.72 1.45 30.40
N PRO A 305 -2.92 1.30 31.47
CA PRO A 305 -1.47 1.38 31.37
C PRO A 305 -0.89 0.33 30.45
N ILE A 306 0.17 0.70 29.72
CA ILE A 306 0.99 -0.26 28.96
C ILE A 306 2.06 -0.81 29.88
N GLN A 307 2.30 -2.11 29.79
CA GLN A 307 3.31 -2.81 30.59
C GLN A 307 4.73 -2.39 30.19
N VAL A 308 5.61 -2.22 31.17
CA VAL A 308 7.04 -1.95 30.99
C VAL A 308 7.85 -2.89 31.88
N SER A 309 8.85 -3.55 31.29
CA SER A 309 9.76 -4.42 32.03
C SER A 309 11.01 -3.65 32.50
N HIS A 310 11.71 -4.20 33.50
CA HIS A 310 12.93 -3.59 34.06
C HIS A 310 14.11 -3.54 33.07
N ASN A 311 14.11 -4.41 32.06
CA ASN A 311 15.17 -4.49 31.05
C ASN A 311 15.04 -3.45 29.93
N GLU A 312 13.89 -2.77 29.84
CA GLU A 312 13.61 -1.82 28.77
C GLU A 312 13.80 -0.37 29.26
N SER A 313 14.30 0.51 28.38
CA SER A 313 14.38 1.94 28.70
C SER A 313 12.99 2.56 28.76
N LEU A 314 12.68 3.22 29.88
CA LEU A 314 11.45 3.99 30.07
C LEU A 314 11.27 5.08 29.02
N VAL A 315 12.37 5.71 28.60
CA VAL A 315 12.36 6.79 27.60
C VAL A 315 11.89 6.25 26.25
N THR A 316 12.48 5.14 25.80
CA THR A 316 12.08 4.48 24.54
C THR A 316 10.61 4.10 24.59
N LYS A 317 10.13 3.48 25.68
CA LYS A 317 8.70 3.14 25.81
C LYS A 317 7.78 4.34 25.82
N CYS A 318 8.21 5.45 26.42
CA CYS A 318 7.46 6.70 26.36
C CYS A 318 7.36 7.20 24.91
N GLU A 319 8.45 7.19 24.15
CA GLU A 319 8.45 7.57 22.74
C GLU A 319 7.59 6.64 21.88
N GLU A 320 7.64 5.33 22.13
CA GLU A 320 6.76 4.36 21.47
C GLU A 320 5.28 4.66 21.72
N GLN A 321 4.93 4.98 22.97
CA GLN A 321 3.56 5.35 23.31
C GLN A 321 3.16 6.68 22.67
N LYS A 322 4.06 7.66 22.57
CA LYS A 322 3.81 8.93 21.87
C LYS A 322 3.64 8.75 20.36
N ALA A 323 4.33 7.79 19.77
CA ALA A 323 4.24 7.45 18.34
C ALA A 323 3.02 6.56 18.01
N THR A 324 2.43 5.91 19.00
CA THR A 324 1.33 4.97 18.79
C THR A 324 -0.01 5.70 18.70
N ILE A 325 -0.75 5.43 17.62
CA ILE A 325 -2.11 5.91 17.44
C ILE A 325 -3.10 4.76 17.56
N LYS A 326 -4.29 5.05 18.09
CA LYS A 326 -5.37 4.07 18.27
C LYS A 326 -6.56 4.42 17.38
N PHE A 327 -6.90 3.50 16.49
CA PHE A 327 -8.17 3.52 15.76
C PHE A 327 -9.18 2.72 16.56
N GLN A 328 -10.23 3.36 17.05
CA GLN A 328 -11.29 2.69 17.79
C GLN A 328 -12.65 3.14 17.29
N LEU A 329 -13.42 2.20 16.74
CA LEU A 329 -14.80 2.45 16.38
C LEU A 329 -15.69 2.43 17.63
N LYS A 330 -16.31 3.58 17.90
CA LYS A 330 -17.30 3.72 18.98
C LYS A 330 -18.70 3.51 18.41
N LYS A 331 -19.62 4.46 18.65
CA LYS A 331 -20.98 4.44 18.11
C LYS A 331 -21.13 5.22 16.79
N VAL A 332 -20.17 6.08 16.48
CA VAL A 332 -20.23 7.00 15.33
C VAL A 332 -19.38 6.46 14.19
N LEU A 333 -19.82 6.69 12.95
CA LEU A 333 -19.14 6.27 11.72
C LEU A 333 -17.99 7.17 11.30
N CYS A 334 -17.85 8.32 11.95
CA CYS A 334 -16.76 9.25 11.75
C CYS A 334 -15.67 9.02 12.80
N LEU A 335 -14.44 8.88 12.33
CA LEU A 335 -13.25 8.71 13.16
C LEU A 335 -12.30 9.87 12.89
N ALA A 336 -11.65 10.36 13.94
CA ALA A 336 -10.61 11.37 13.83
C ALA A 336 -9.40 10.91 14.64
N VAL A 337 -8.23 10.93 14.02
CA VAL A 337 -6.96 10.51 14.64
C VAL A 337 -5.87 11.52 14.31
N CYS A 338 -5.06 11.85 15.30
CA CYS A 338 -3.90 12.72 15.12
C CYS A 338 -2.76 11.96 14.44
N VAL A 339 -2.31 12.44 13.30
CA VAL A 339 -1.27 11.77 12.47
C VAL A 339 0.02 12.58 12.39
N GLY A 340 0.01 13.85 12.80
CA GLY A 340 1.19 14.69 12.83
C GLY A 340 0.96 16.06 13.46
N HIS A 341 1.93 16.95 13.27
CA HIS A 341 1.85 18.36 13.67
C HIS A 341 2.53 19.25 12.62
N VAL A 342 2.28 20.55 12.66
CA VAL A 342 2.70 21.49 11.59
C VAL A 342 4.22 21.63 11.43
N ASN A 343 5.02 21.30 12.46
CA ASN A 343 6.48 21.39 12.38
C ASN A 343 7.14 20.19 11.67
N MET A 344 6.36 19.15 11.32
CA MET A 344 6.88 18.01 10.55
C MET A 344 7.08 18.37 9.09
N SER A 345 8.02 17.70 8.42
CA SER A 345 8.18 17.88 6.98
C SER A 345 7.01 17.26 6.20
N PRO A 346 6.73 17.72 4.97
CA PRO A 346 5.68 17.12 4.13
C PRO A 346 5.88 15.61 3.90
N ASP A 347 7.13 15.16 3.77
CA ASP A 347 7.47 13.75 3.56
C ASP A 347 7.20 12.89 4.81
N GLU A 348 7.50 13.42 6.00
CA GLU A 348 7.21 12.76 7.27
C GLU A 348 5.70 12.62 7.48
N LEU A 349 4.94 13.69 7.19
CA LEU A 349 3.48 13.68 7.25
C LEU A 349 2.90 12.68 6.26
N TYR A 350 3.40 12.66 5.03
CA TYR A 350 2.99 11.69 4.01
C TYR A 350 3.19 10.26 4.51
N SER A 351 4.35 9.95 5.10
CA SER A 351 4.63 8.61 5.62
C SER A 351 3.65 8.20 6.73
N ASN A 352 3.39 9.11 7.68
CA ASN A 352 2.46 8.87 8.78
C ASN A 352 1.01 8.71 8.30
N ILE A 353 0.54 9.57 7.38
CA ILE A 353 -0.82 9.52 6.83
C ILE A 353 -1.02 8.26 6.01
N SER A 354 -0.08 7.91 5.14
CA SER A 354 -0.15 6.71 4.30
C SER A 354 -0.21 5.44 5.15
N LEU A 355 0.64 5.33 6.17
CA LEU A 355 0.62 4.19 7.10
C LEU A 355 -0.70 4.10 7.86
N SER A 356 -1.21 5.24 8.34
CA SER A 356 -2.47 5.35 9.07
C SER A 356 -3.67 4.89 8.23
N ILE A 357 -3.75 5.32 6.97
CA ILE A 357 -4.85 4.96 6.06
C ILE A 357 -4.79 3.47 5.73
N ASN A 358 -3.61 2.95 5.38
CA ASN A 358 -3.44 1.54 5.03
C ASN A 358 -3.80 0.62 6.19
N PHE A 359 -3.34 0.97 7.40
CA PHE A 359 -3.68 0.21 8.60
C PHE A 359 -5.19 0.25 8.88
N LEU A 360 -5.82 1.43 8.82
CA LEU A 360 -7.27 1.53 9.04
C LEU A 360 -8.07 0.70 8.04
N VAL A 361 -7.72 0.78 6.75
CA VAL A 361 -8.41 0.02 5.70
C VAL A 361 -8.31 -1.48 5.97
N SER A 362 -7.17 -1.97 6.47
CA SER A 362 -6.99 -3.39 6.82
C SER A 362 -7.88 -3.87 7.98
N LEU A 363 -8.35 -2.96 8.85
CA LEU A 363 -9.27 -3.30 9.94
C LEU A 363 -10.73 -3.41 9.48
N LEU A 364 -11.06 -2.92 8.28
CA LEU A 364 -12.43 -2.90 7.76
C LEU A 364 -12.74 -4.19 7.01
N LYS A 365 -13.85 -4.85 7.32
CA LYS A 365 -14.30 -6.11 6.67
C LYS A 365 -14.34 -6.05 5.14
N LYS A 366 -14.72 -4.91 4.57
CA LYS A 366 -14.78 -4.68 3.11
C LYS A 366 -13.71 -3.69 2.60
N ASN A 367 -12.66 -3.46 3.39
CA ASN A 367 -11.56 -2.55 3.05
C ASN A 367 -12.08 -1.17 2.58
N TRP A 368 -11.64 -0.71 1.39
CA TRP A 368 -11.99 0.57 0.78
C TRP A 368 -13.48 0.76 0.47
N GLN A 369 -14.29 -0.30 0.36
CA GLN A 369 -15.72 -0.15 0.09
C GLN A 369 -16.47 0.47 1.26
N ASN A 370 -15.95 0.31 2.48
CA ASN A 370 -16.52 0.91 3.69
C ASN A 370 -16.03 2.34 3.91
N VAL A 371 -15.07 2.83 3.13
CA VAL A 371 -14.59 4.21 3.22
C VAL A 371 -15.43 5.09 2.30
N ARG A 372 -16.12 6.07 2.86
CA ARG A 372 -16.89 7.07 2.10
C ARG A 372 -15.99 8.19 1.61
N ALA A 373 -15.27 8.79 2.54
CA ALA A 373 -14.39 9.92 2.29
C ALA A 373 -13.29 9.98 3.35
N LEU A 374 -12.16 10.57 2.97
CA LEU A 374 -11.03 10.83 3.86
C LEU A 374 -10.69 12.32 3.77
N TYR A 375 -10.47 12.94 4.93
CA TYR A 375 -10.12 14.34 5.05
C TYR A 375 -8.89 14.52 5.91
N ILE A 376 -8.06 15.49 5.56
CA ILE A 376 -6.94 15.96 6.37
C ILE A 376 -7.27 17.37 6.82
N LYS A 377 -7.08 17.65 8.10
CA LYS A 377 -7.20 19.00 8.64
C LYS A 377 -6.19 19.24 9.75
N GLY A 378 -5.75 20.48 9.89
CA GLY A 378 -5.20 21.01 11.13
C GLY A 378 -6.31 21.28 12.15
N THR A 379 -5.91 21.61 13.37
CA THR A 379 -6.85 21.96 14.46
C THR A 379 -7.78 23.12 14.08
N MET A 380 -7.26 24.14 13.37
CA MET A 380 -8.00 25.33 12.96
C MET A 380 -7.89 25.65 11.46
N THR A 381 -7.36 24.74 10.65
CA THR A 381 -7.30 24.90 9.19
C THR A 381 -8.57 24.35 8.55
N PRO A 382 -8.92 24.80 7.33
CA PRO A 382 -9.95 24.14 6.54
C PRO A 382 -9.60 22.67 6.29
N SER A 383 -10.62 21.85 6.08
CA SER A 383 -10.46 20.43 5.78
C SER A 383 -10.20 20.22 4.30
N GLN A 384 -9.12 19.51 3.98
CA GLN A 384 -8.78 19.09 2.62
C GLN A 384 -9.24 17.65 2.40
N ARG A 385 -10.01 17.42 1.33
CA ARG A 385 -10.49 16.08 0.99
C ARG A 385 -9.45 15.34 0.14
N ILE A 386 -9.10 14.13 0.55
CA ILE A 386 -8.11 13.29 -0.15
C ILE A 386 -8.72 12.04 -0.81
N TYR A 387 -9.95 11.65 -0.44
CA TYR A 387 -10.73 10.55 -1.04
C TYR A 387 -12.23 10.82 -0.92
#